data_AF-A0A2V3JFF9-F1
#
_entry.id   AF-A0A2V3JFF9-F1
#
_cell.length_a   1.000
_cell.length_b   1.000
_cell.length_c   1.000
_cell.angle_alpha   90.00
_cell.angle_beta   90.00
_cell.angle_gamma   90.00
#
_symmetry.space_group_name_H-M   'P 1'
#
loop_
_entity.id
_entity.type
_entity.pdbx_description
1 polymer ?
#
loop_
_entity_poly.entity_id
_entity_poly.type
_entity_poly.pdbx_seq_one_letter_code
_entity_poly.pdbx_strand_id
1 'polypeptide(L)'
;MMNINIYPIPIPVIEALGKAIVIGAIAFAILILIALLFCIFIFHTHRIIFPNLVLFLILVCEEPLRRLLSFFHVDPTLVDRVSVEIGNAVNYPAFASTKLEERALLLPQCIRSPDCPAKLSPVEGIKCVECGRCEIAKLSAVCKELGISMYISPGGTFTKRILMYNYNGGSGRVKAVVGVACYPNLHEGLLNVKLVGIPAQGVPLKTTGCVNTTVDIHEIIARCKMGIESRE
;
A
#
# COMPACT_ATOMS: atom_id res chain seq x y z
N MET A 1 -57.53 -6.96 -9.16
CA MET A 1 -56.76 -8.22 -9.15
C MET A 1 -55.78 -8.16 -10.32
N MET A 2 -54.51 -7.87 -10.06
CA MET A 2 -53.47 -7.91 -11.10
C MET A 2 -52.97 -9.35 -11.21
N ASN A 3 -53.29 -10.01 -12.32
CA ASN A 3 -52.73 -11.30 -12.69
C ASN A 3 -51.24 -11.10 -13.02
N ILE A 4 -50.37 -11.52 -12.11
CA ILE A 4 -48.94 -11.61 -12.35
C ILE A 4 -48.73 -12.88 -13.19
N ASN A 5 -48.48 -12.68 -14.48
CA ASN A 5 -48.20 -13.75 -15.43
C ASN A 5 -46.77 -14.26 -15.19
N ILE A 6 -46.62 -15.33 -14.40
CA ILE A 6 -45.34 -16.00 -14.18
C ILE A 6 -45.10 -16.92 -15.38
N TYR A 7 -44.38 -16.43 -16.39
CA TYR A 7 -43.86 -17.29 -17.44
C TYR A 7 -42.90 -18.31 -16.83
N PRO A 8 -43.06 -19.63 -17.09
CA PRO A 8 -42.12 -20.64 -16.59
C PRO A 8 -40.78 -20.45 -17.29
N ILE A 9 -39.71 -20.30 -16.50
CA ILE A 9 -38.34 -20.25 -17.02
C ILE A 9 -38.08 -21.57 -17.78
N PRO A 10 -37.55 -21.53 -19.02
CA PRO A 10 -37.32 -22.75 -19.79
C PRO A 10 -36.33 -23.67 -19.06
N ILE A 11 -36.65 -24.97 -18.95
CA ILE A 11 -35.76 -26.02 -18.41
C ILE A 11 -34.31 -25.92 -18.91
N PRO A 12 -34.03 -25.70 -20.22
CA PRO A 12 -32.63 -25.56 -20.69
C PRO A 12 -31.89 -24.37 -20.09
N VAL A 13 -32.60 -23.30 -19.69
CA VAL A 13 -32.00 -22.14 -19.01
C VAL A 13 -31.56 -22.52 -17.59
N ILE A 14 -32.38 -23.30 -16.87
CA ILE A 14 -32.05 -23.79 -15.52
C ILE A 14 -30.85 -24.75 -15.57
N GLU A 15 -30.81 -25.65 -16.55
CA GLU A 15 -29.70 -26.60 -16.73
C GLU A 15 -28.38 -25.87 -17.06
N ALA A 16 -28.42 -24.89 -17.96
CA ALA A 16 -27.26 -24.07 -18.30
C ALA A 16 -26.74 -23.28 -17.09
N LEU A 17 -27.66 -22.68 -16.30
CA LEU A 17 -27.31 -21.97 -15.07
C LEU A 17 -26.66 -22.91 -14.05
N GLY A 18 -27.21 -24.10 -13.84
CA GLY A 18 -26.66 -25.10 -12.93
C GLY A 18 -25.24 -25.54 -13.32
N LYS A 19 -25.02 -25.84 -14.60
CA LYS A 19 -23.69 -26.18 -15.13
C LYS A 19 -22.69 -25.05 -14.92
N ALA A 20 -23.09 -23.81 -15.18
CA ALA A 20 -22.22 -22.65 -14.98
C ALA A 20 -21.81 -22.47 -13.50
N ILE A 21 -22.75 -22.64 -12.57
CA ILE A 21 -22.48 -22.55 -11.13
C ILE A 21 -21.48 -23.64 -10.68
N VAL A 22 -21.68 -24.89 -11.12
CA VAL A 22 -20.80 -26.01 -10.75
C VAL A 22 -19.39 -25.79 -11.31
N ILE A 23 -19.27 -25.40 -12.58
CA ILE A 23 -17.97 -25.08 -13.20
C ILE A 23 -17.30 -23.93 -12.44
N GLY A 24 -18.04 -22.88 -12.10
CA GLY A 24 -17.53 -21.76 -11.31
C GLY A 24 -17.04 -22.19 -9.93
N ALA A 25 -17.78 -23.06 -9.23
CA ALA A 25 -17.40 -23.59 -7.93
C ALA A 25 -16.12 -24.44 -8.00
N ILE A 26 -16.00 -25.31 -9.01
CA ILE A 26 -14.79 -26.11 -9.25
C ILE A 26 -13.60 -25.19 -9.55
N ALA A 27 -13.77 -24.20 -10.43
CA ALA A 27 -12.72 -23.23 -10.75
C ALA A 27 -12.26 -22.45 -9.52
N PHE A 28 -13.18 -22.05 -8.65
CA PHE A 28 -12.88 -21.37 -7.39
C PHE A 28 -12.13 -22.29 -6.40
N ALA A 29 -12.54 -23.55 -6.28
CA ALA A 29 -11.85 -24.54 -5.44
C ALA A 29 -10.41 -24.80 -5.93
N ILE A 30 -10.21 -24.90 -7.25
CA ILE A 30 -8.87 -25.03 -7.85
C ILE A 30 -8.02 -23.78 -7.57
N LEU A 31 -8.60 -22.58 -7.69
CA LEU A 31 -7.92 -21.32 -7.38
C LEU A 31 -7.46 -21.26 -5.92
N ILE A 32 -8.31 -21.70 -4.97
CA ILE A 32 -7.94 -21.81 -3.55
C ILE A 32 -6.79 -22.81 -3.37
N LEU A 33 -6.86 -23.99 -3.99
CA LEU A 33 -5.81 -25.00 -3.89
C LEU A 33 -4.46 -24.47 -4.41
N ILE A 34 -4.47 -23.80 -5.56
CA ILE A 34 -3.26 -23.16 -6.13
C ILE A 34 -2.71 -22.10 -5.17
N ALA A 35 -3.57 -21.25 -4.60
CA ALA A 35 -3.16 -20.24 -3.63
C ALA A 35 -2.51 -20.87 -2.38
N LEU A 36 -3.07 -21.96 -1.85
CA LEU A 36 -2.51 -22.67 -0.70
C LEU A 36 -1.15 -23.29 -1.00
N LEU A 37 -1.00 -23.98 -2.14
CA LEU A 37 0.28 -24.53 -2.58
C LEU A 37 1.33 -23.42 -2.75
N PHE A 38 0.91 -22.27 -3.29
CA PHE A 38 1.78 -21.11 -3.46
C PHE A 38 2.22 -20.51 -2.11
N CYS A 39 1.31 -20.41 -1.14
CA CYS A 39 1.63 -20.00 0.23
C CYS A 39 2.65 -20.95 0.87
N ILE A 40 2.40 -22.27 0.83
CA ILE A 40 3.33 -23.28 1.37
C ILE A 40 4.72 -23.16 0.73
N PHE A 41 4.75 -22.96 -0.59
CA PHE A 41 6.00 -22.76 -1.32
C PHE A 41 6.74 -21.49 -0.87
N ILE A 42 6.04 -20.36 -0.72
CA ILE A 42 6.62 -19.10 -0.20
C ILE A 42 7.19 -19.32 1.20
N PHE A 43 6.44 -20.00 2.07
CA PHE A 43 6.89 -20.32 3.43
C PHE A 43 8.17 -21.15 3.43
N HIS A 44 8.28 -22.15 2.56
CA HIS A 44 9.43 -23.06 2.54
C HIS A 44 10.67 -22.45 1.87
N THR A 45 10.48 -21.54 0.90
CA THR A 45 11.58 -20.95 0.13
C THR A 45 12.00 -19.57 0.62
N HIS A 46 11.17 -18.93 1.46
CA HIS A 46 11.31 -17.54 1.89
C HIS A 46 11.50 -16.55 0.71
N ARG A 47 11.11 -16.94 -0.50
CA ARG A 47 11.31 -16.16 -1.73
C ARG A 47 10.00 -16.02 -2.49
N ILE A 48 9.69 -14.79 -2.88
CA ILE A 48 8.50 -14.48 -3.68
C ILE A 48 8.93 -14.46 -5.15
N ILE A 49 8.70 -15.57 -5.86
CA ILE A 49 9.12 -15.74 -7.27
C ILE A 49 8.19 -14.98 -8.23
N PHE A 50 6.88 -14.92 -7.92
CA PHE A 50 5.88 -14.27 -8.76
C PHE A 50 5.19 -13.11 -8.03
N PRO A 51 5.85 -11.95 -7.88
CA PRO A 51 5.31 -10.81 -7.12
C PRO A 51 3.98 -10.30 -7.70
N ASN A 52 3.82 -10.33 -9.02
CA ASN A 52 2.58 -9.88 -9.67
C ASN A 52 1.41 -10.84 -9.41
N LEU A 53 1.67 -12.15 -9.26
CA LEU A 53 0.64 -13.12 -8.89
C LEU A 53 0.17 -12.88 -7.45
N VAL A 54 1.08 -12.64 -6.51
CA VAL A 54 0.73 -12.30 -5.12
C VAL A 54 -0.17 -11.08 -5.07
N LEU A 55 0.22 -10.00 -5.75
CA LEU A 55 -0.56 -8.76 -5.77
C LEU A 55 -1.92 -8.94 -6.45
N PHE A 56 -1.98 -9.73 -7.53
CA PHE A 56 -3.24 -10.08 -8.17
C PHE A 56 -4.17 -10.83 -7.21
N LEU A 57 -3.65 -11.82 -6.48
CA LEU A 57 -4.42 -12.57 -5.48
C LEU A 57 -4.94 -11.66 -4.37
N ILE A 58 -4.11 -10.74 -3.86
CA ILE A 58 -4.57 -9.73 -2.87
C ILE A 58 -5.75 -8.94 -3.44
N LEU A 59 -5.61 -8.38 -4.64
CA LEU A 59 -6.65 -7.54 -5.26
C LEU A 59 -7.97 -8.29 -5.47
N VAL A 60 -7.91 -9.56 -5.91
CA VAL A 60 -9.10 -10.38 -6.16
C VAL A 60 -9.75 -10.85 -4.86
N CYS A 61 -8.95 -11.22 -3.85
CA CYS A 61 -9.45 -11.80 -2.61
C CYS A 61 -9.85 -10.76 -1.55
N GLU A 62 -9.39 -9.51 -1.67
CA GLU A 62 -9.61 -8.45 -0.69
C GLU A 62 -11.09 -8.20 -0.40
N GLU A 63 -11.91 -7.93 -1.42
CA GLU A 63 -13.34 -7.61 -1.24
C GLU A 63 -14.16 -8.79 -0.69
N PRO A 64 -14.03 -10.02 -1.23
CA PRO A 64 -14.64 -11.20 -0.60
C PRO A 64 -14.23 -11.37 0.85
N LEU A 65 -12.94 -11.18 1.16
CA LEU A 65 -12.41 -11.36 2.52
C LEU A 65 -12.95 -10.28 3.47
N ARG A 66 -13.00 -9.02 3.06
CA ARG A 66 -13.60 -7.94 3.87
C ARG A 66 -15.05 -8.21 4.20
N ARG A 67 -15.85 -8.66 3.22
CA ARG A 67 -17.27 -9.02 3.46
C ARG A 67 -17.40 -10.18 4.43
N LEU A 68 -16.56 -11.20 4.27
CA LEU A 68 -16.54 -12.35 5.17
C LEU A 68 -16.16 -11.95 6.60
N LEU A 69 -15.11 -11.14 6.79
CA LEU A 69 -14.69 -10.66 8.11
C LEU A 69 -15.74 -9.77 8.77
N SER A 70 -16.34 -8.86 8.02
CA SER A 70 -17.45 -8.03 8.50
C SER A 70 -18.66 -8.87 8.92
N PHE A 71 -18.96 -9.96 8.21
CA PHE A 71 -20.01 -10.90 8.60
C PHE A 71 -19.74 -11.55 9.98
N PHE A 72 -18.48 -11.82 10.28
CA PHE A 72 -18.03 -12.30 11.59
C PHE A 72 -17.76 -11.19 12.62
N HIS A 73 -18.15 -9.94 12.33
CA HIS A 73 -17.90 -8.76 13.20
C HIS A 73 -16.42 -8.52 13.51
N VAL A 74 -15.53 -8.95 12.60
CA VAL A 74 -14.09 -8.67 12.67
C VAL A 74 -13.79 -7.37 11.94
N ASP A 75 -12.91 -6.56 12.50
CA ASP A 75 -12.48 -5.28 11.91
C ASP A 75 -11.93 -5.49 10.48
N PRO A 76 -12.58 -4.95 9.44
CA PRO A 76 -12.14 -5.11 8.06
C PRO A 76 -10.80 -4.42 7.78
N THR A 77 -10.33 -3.51 8.65
CA THR A 77 -8.99 -2.91 8.50
C THR A 77 -7.87 -3.95 8.64
N LEU A 78 -8.15 -5.12 9.22
CA LEU A 78 -7.19 -6.23 9.28
C LEU A 78 -6.71 -6.65 7.88
N VAL A 79 -7.59 -6.58 6.88
CA VAL A 79 -7.23 -6.90 5.49
C VAL A 79 -6.19 -5.91 4.97
N ASP A 80 -6.35 -4.61 5.24
CA ASP A 80 -5.38 -3.59 4.86
C ASP A 80 -4.02 -3.83 5.52
N ARG A 81 -4.01 -4.17 6.82
CA ARG A 81 -2.77 -4.44 7.58
C ARG A 81 -1.97 -5.57 6.94
N VAL A 82 -2.64 -6.70 6.73
CA VAL A 82 -2.02 -7.88 6.12
C VAL A 82 -1.54 -7.56 4.71
N SER A 83 -2.32 -6.79 3.94
CA SER A 83 -1.98 -6.44 2.57
C SER A 83 -0.77 -5.50 2.49
N VAL A 84 -0.65 -4.56 3.43
CA VAL A 84 0.54 -3.69 3.57
C VAL A 84 1.78 -4.51 3.88
N GLU A 85 1.71 -5.47 4.82
CA GLU A 85 2.86 -6.32 5.16
C GLU A 85 3.30 -7.21 3.99
N ILE A 86 2.34 -7.81 3.27
CA ILE A 86 2.66 -8.58 2.07
C ILE A 86 3.27 -7.66 1.00
N GLY A 87 2.70 -6.47 0.79
CA GLY A 87 3.24 -5.47 -0.13
C GLY A 87 4.67 -5.06 0.22
N ASN A 88 4.96 -4.85 1.50
CA ASN A 88 6.30 -4.56 2.00
C ASN A 88 7.28 -5.69 1.70
N ALA A 89 6.89 -6.94 1.98
CA ALA A 89 7.69 -8.13 1.70
C ALA A 89 7.95 -8.32 0.20
N VAL A 90 6.93 -8.16 -0.63
CA VAL A 90 7.01 -8.25 -2.10
C VAL A 90 7.98 -7.20 -2.67
N ASN A 91 7.95 -5.98 -2.16
CA ASN A 91 8.78 -4.88 -2.64
C ASN A 91 10.19 -4.86 -2.02
N TYR A 92 10.44 -5.61 -0.95
CA TYR A 92 11.69 -5.52 -0.18
C TYR A 92 12.95 -5.73 -1.05
N PRO A 93 13.06 -6.76 -1.89
CA PRO A 93 14.30 -7.00 -2.65
C PRO A 93 14.65 -5.85 -3.61
N ALA A 94 13.64 -5.30 -4.29
CA ALA A 94 13.82 -4.19 -5.23
C ALA A 94 14.05 -2.86 -4.51
N PHE A 95 13.43 -2.65 -3.35
CA PHE A 95 13.68 -1.48 -2.52
C PHE A 95 15.10 -1.49 -1.94
N ALA A 96 15.53 -2.62 -1.37
CA ALA A 96 16.81 -2.79 -0.70
C ALA A 96 18.01 -2.59 -1.64
N SER A 97 17.86 -2.80 -2.95
CA SER A 97 18.91 -2.59 -3.94
C SER A 97 19.11 -1.12 -4.35
N THR A 98 18.23 -0.20 -3.93
CA THR A 98 18.34 1.23 -4.24
C THR A 98 19.28 1.95 -3.27
N LYS A 99 20.01 2.97 -3.74
CA LYS A 99 20.86 3.82 -2.89
C LYS A 99 20.01 4.74 -2.01
N LEU A 100 20.51 5.14 -0.85
CA LEU A 100 19.81 6.05 0.07
C LEU A 100 19.42 7.38 -0.59
N GLU A 101 20.34 7.98 -1.35
CA GLU A 101 20.13 9.25 -2.07
C GLU A 101 19.02 9.17 -3.14
N GLU A 102 18.71 7.96 -3.61
CA GLU A 102 17.66 7.71 -4.60
C GLU A 102 16.32 7.30 -3.94
N ARG A 103 16.26 7.29 -2.60
CA ARG A 103 15.04 7.01 -1.84
C ARG A 103 14.34 8.32 -1.50
N ALA A 104 13.02 8.27 -1.50
CA ALA A 104 12.17 9.32 -0.97
C ALA A 104 11.44 8.86 0.30
N LEU A 105 11.34 9.73 1.29
CA LEU A 105 10.40 9.60 2.39
C LEU A 105 9.17 10.47 2.10
N LEU A 106 8.00 9.86 2.06
CA LEU A 106 6.74 10.54 1.82
C LEU A 106 5.86 10.49 3.06
N LEU A 107 5.61 11.67 3.63
CA LEU A 107 4.84 11.85 4.85
C LEU A 107 3.43 12.39 4.55
N PRO A 108 2.41 11.99 5.34
CA PRO A 108 1.06 12.51 5.21
C PRO A 108 0.94 13.84 5.96
N GLN A 109 0.05 14.71 5.48
CA GLN A 109 -0.28 15.95 6.20
C GLN A 109 -0.85 15.72 7.61
N CYS A 110 -1.40 14.53 7.89
CA CYS A 110 -2.06 14.20 9.16
C CYS A 110 -1.15 14.32 10.40
N ILE A 111 0.17 14.20 10.23
CA ILE A 111 1.17 14.34 11.31
C ILE A 111 1.32 15.81 11.74
N ARG A 112 0.95 16.76 10.86
CA ARG A 112 1.13 18.18 11.14
C ARG A 112 0.24 18.62 12.30
N SER A 113 0.81 19.49 13.12
CA SER A 113 0.02 20.32 14.03
C SER A 113 -0.92 21.24 13.22
N PRO A 114 -2.16 21.48 13.69
CA PRO A 114 -3.05 22.50 13.14
C PRO A 114 -2.39 23.88 13.01
N ASP A 115 -1.49 24.22 13.93
CA ASP A 115 -0.80 25.52 13.97
C ASP A 115 0.50 25.54 13.14
N CYS A 116 0.70 24.54 12.27
CA CYS A 116 1.89 24.44 11.45
C CYS A 116 1.88 25.51 10.34
N PRO A 117 2.86 26.44 10.31
CA PRO A 117 2.90 27.53 9.33
C PRO A 117 3.34 27.10 7.92
N ALA A 118 3.64 25.82 7.71
CA ALA A 118 4.10 25.28 6.43
C ALA A 118 3.06 25.48 5.32
N LYS A 119 3.52 25.98 4.17
CA LYS A 119 2.69 26.25 2.99
C LYS A 119 2.77 25.11 1.98
N LEU A 120 1.68 24.92 1.24
CA LEU A 120 1.60 23.99 0.13
C LEU A 120 2.26 24.61 -1.11
N SER A 121 3.26 23.91 -1.67
CA SER A 121 3.77 24.14 -3.01
C SER A 121 2.96 23.33 -4.02
N PRO A 122 2.57 23.87 -5.19
CA PRO A 122 1.83 23.13 -6.21
C PRO A 122 2.56 21.92 -6.79
N VAL A 123 3.90 21.90 -6.67
CA VAL A 123 4.78 20.88 -7.28
C VAL A 123 5.36 19.94 -6.23
N GLU A 124 5.91 20.49 -5.14
CA GLU A 124 6.69 19.72 -4.16
C GLU A 124 5.88 19.28 -2.93
N GLY A 125 4.62 19.70 -2.84
CA GLY A 125 3.78 19.46 -1.67
C GLY A 125 4.06 20.46 -0.54
N ILE A 126 3.73 20.08 0.69
CA ILE A 126 3.89 20.94 1.86
C ILE A 126 5.38 21.05 2.20
N LYS A 127 5.92 22.27 2.23
CA LYS A 127 7.32 22.49 2.59
C LYS A 127 7.47 22.69 4.09
N CYS A 128 8.08 21.72 4.78
CA CYS A 128 8.36 21.87 6.20
C CYS A 128 9.34 23.01 6.43
N VAL A 129 9.01 23.90 7.37
CA VAL A 129 9.86 25.01 7.81
C VAL A 129 10.49 24.74 9.19
N GLU A 130 10.49 23.46 9.61
CA GLU A 130 11.09 22.99 10.86
C GLU A 130 10.60 23.75 12.11
N CYS A 131 9.33 24.14 12.12
CA CYS A 131 8.71 24.93 13.19
C CYS A 131 8.66 24.27 14.59
N GLY A 132 9.11 23.02 14.73
CA GLY A 132 9.14 22.29 16.01
C GLY A 132 7.80 21.78 16.54
N ARG A 133 6.66 22.07 15.90
CA ARG A 133 5.31 21.74 16.41
C ARG A 133 4.86 20.29 16.16
N CYS A 134 5.62 19.50 15.42
CA CYS A 134 5.31 18.10 15.11
C CYS A 134 6.58 17.30 14.83
N GLU A 135 6.45 15.98 14.72
CA GLU A 135 7.58 15.05 14.55
C GLU A 135 8.30 15.18 13.19
N ILE A 136 7.67 15.81 12.20
CA ILE A 136 8.23 16.02 10.86
C ILE A 136 9.57 16.76 10.91
N ALA A 137 9.75 17.72 11.82
CA ALA A 137 11.01 18.46 11.92
C ALA A 137 12.20 17.55 12.28
N LYS A 138 11.97 16.54 13.13
CA LYS A 138 13.00 15.54 13.48
C LYS A 138 13.34 14.66 12.27
N LEU A 139 12.32 14.20 11.54
CA LEU A 139 12.50 13.42 10.31
C LEU A 139 13.23 14.22 9.23
N SER A 140 12.94 15.53 9.11
CA SER A 140 13.62 16.44 8.18
C SER A 140 15.12 16.49 8.43
N ALA A 141 15.54 16.67 9.70
CA ALA A 141 16.94 16.69 10.07
C ALA A 141 17.66 15.38 9.71
N VAL A 142 17.06 14.23 10.04
CA VAL A 142 17.62 12.92 9.71
C VAL A 142 17.67 12.66 8.20
N CYS A 143 16.64 13.05 7.45
CA CYS A 143 16.64 12.88 6.00
C CYS A 143 17.74 13.70 5.32
N LYS A 144 17.99 14.93 5.79
CA LYS A 144 19.10 15.78 5.31
C LYS A 144 20.46 15.10 5.56
N GLU A 145 20.66 14.53 6.74
CA GLU A 145 21.89 13.81 7.09
C GLU A 145 22.11 12.55 6.21
N LEU A 146 21.04 11.81 5.93
CA LEU A 146 21.08 10.58 5.13
C LEU A 146 21.02 10.82 3.62
N GLY A 147 20.88 12.07 3.16
CA GLY A 147 20.70 12.40 1.74
C GLY A 147 19.36 11.92 1.15
N ILE A 148 18.37 11.58 1.98
CA ILE A 148 17.05 11.10 1.55
C ILE A 148 16.15 12.29 1.21
N SER A 149 15.51 12.25 0.04
CA SER A 149 14.53 13.28 -0.33
C SER A 149 13.26 13.14 0.51
N MET A 150 12.80 14.21 1.17
CA MET A 150 11.58 14.17 1.99
C MET A 150 10.48 15.03 1.36
N TYR A 151 9.28 14.48 1.25
CA TYR A 151 8.09 15.16 0.75
C TYR A 151 6.91 14.99 1.69
N ILE A 152 6.06 16.01 1.77
CA ILE A 152 4.84 15.98 2.60
C ILE A 152 3.64 16.21 1.69
N SER A 153 2.73 15.24 1.64
CA SER A 153 1.61 15.25 0.71
C SER A 153 0.29 15.54 1.42
N PRO A 154 -0.58 16.41 0.85
CA PRO A 154 -1.93 16.60 1.35
C PRO A 154 -2.88 15.44 1.02
N GLY A 155 -2.55 14.55 0.08
CA GLY A 155 -3.42 13.43 -0.27
C GLY A 155 -2.86 12.52 -1.37
N GLY A 156 -3.51 11.37 -1.60
CA GLY A 156 -3.04 10.32 -2.51
C GLY A 156 -2.78 10.78 -3.94
N THR A 157 -3.69 11.57 -4.54
CA THR A 157 -3.50 12.12 -5.89
C THR A 157 -2.26 13.02 -5.99
N PHE A 158 -2.01 13.80 -4.94
CA PHE A 158 -0.84 14.67 -4.86
C PHE A 158 0.44 13.86 -4.68
N THR A 159 0.39 12.80 -3.87
CA THR A 159 1.48 11.83 -3.69
C THR A 159 1.92 11.24 -5.03
N LYS A 160 0.97 10.75 -5.83
CA LYS A 160 1.26 10.21 -7.17
C LYS A 160 1.97 11.23 -8.06
N ARG A 161 1.53 12.49 -8.03
CA ARG A 161 2.16 13.58 -8.80
C ARG A 161 3.59 13.84 -8.36
N ILE A 162 3.84 13.98 -7.05
CA ILE A 162 5.19 14.20 -6.50
C ILE A 162 6.12 13.06 -6.94
N LEU A 163 5.70 11.81 -6.77
CA LEU A 163 6.52 10.65 -7.09
C LEU A 163 6.81 10.56 -8.59
N MET A 164 5.80 10.68 -9.45
CA MET A 164 5.99 10.62 -10.90
C MET A 164 6.87 11.77 -11.42
N TYR A 165 6.73 12.97 -10.88
CA TYR A 165 7.56 14.11 -11.28
C TYR A 165 9.04 13.88 -10.94
N ASN A 166 9.33 13.41 -9.71
CA ASN A 166 10.70 13.18 -9.28
C ASN A 166 11.31 11.88 -9.83
N TYR A 167 10.48 10.92 -10.25
CA TYR A 167 10.93 9.70 -10.94
C TYR A 167 11.40 10.00 -12.37
N ASN A 168 10.69 10.87 -13.11
CA ASN A 168 10.95 11.18 -14.52
C ASN A 168 12.05 12.26 -14.75
N GLY A 169 12.98 12.43 -13.80
CA GLY A 169 14.08 13.39 -13.94
C GLY A 169 13.83 14.79 -13.37
N GLY A 170 12.82 14.95 -12.50
CA GLY A 170 12.74 16.10 -11.62
C GLY A 170 13.92 16.17 -10.63
N SER A 171 13.89 17.15 -9.73
CA SER A 171 15.02 17.52 -8.86
C SER A 171 15.55 16.40 -7.95
N GLY A 172 14.73 15.39 -7.60
CA GLY A 172 15.08 14.37 -6.60
C GLY A 172 15.49 12.97 -7.11
N ARG A 173 15.45 12.70 -8.42
CA ARG A 173 15.76 11.39 -9.05
C ARG A 173 15.34 10.16 -8.23
N VAL A 174 14.07 10.15 -7.80
CA VAL A 174 13.52 9.15 -6.88
C VAL A 174 13.38 7.81 -7.59
N LYS A 175 13.96 6.75 -7.04
CA LYS A 175 13.85 5.37 -7.54
C LYS A 175 13.18 4.41 -6.57
N ALA A 176 13.02 4.79 -5.30
CA ALA A 176 12.28 4.02 -4.30
C ALA A 176 11.63 4.96 -3.28
N VAL A 177 10.58 4.50 -2.61
CA VAL A 177 9.83 5.33 -1.66
C VAL A 177 9.51 4.60 -0.36
N VAL A 178 9.66 5.28 0.77
CA VAL A 178 9.02 4.92 2.04
C VAL A 178 7.81 5.84 2.21
N GLY A 179 6.61 5.27 2.21
CA GLY A 179 5.36 5.98 2.45
C GLY A 179 4.89 5.78 3.89
N VAL A 180 4.40 6.86 4.51
CA VAL A 180 3.78 6.83 5.83
C VAL A 180 2.31 7.20 5.72
N ALA A 181 1.41 6.40 6.28
CA ALA A 181 -0.03 6.65 6.23
C ALA A 181 -0.82 5.70 7.15
N CYS A 182 -2.13 5.87 7.24
CA CYS A 182 -3.01 4.82 7.77
C CYS A 182 -3.06 3.61 6.82
N TYR A 183 -3.44 2.44 7.34
CA TYR A 183 -3.42 1.19 6.57
C TYR A 183 -4.18 1.24 5.24
N PRO A 184 -5.41 1.78 5.14
CA PRO A 184 -6.11 1.85 3.86
C PRO A 184 -5.36 2.66 2.80
N ASN A 185 -4.81 3.81 3.19
CA ASN A 185 -4.05 4.67 2.29
C ASN A 185 -2.68 4.06 1.92
N LEU A 186 -2.06 3.30 2.84
CA LEU A 186 -0.83 2.56 2.53
C LEU A 186 -1.08 1.43 1.55
N HIS A 187 -2.14 0.65 1.76
CA HIS A 187 -2.54 -0.43 0.85
C HIS A 187 -2.76 0.11 -0.57
N GLU A 188 -3.60 1.13 -0.71
CA GLU A 188 -3.84 1.80 -2.00
C GLU A 188 -2.54 2.39 -2.58
N GLY A 189 -1.73 3.03 -1.73
CA GLY A 189 -0.46 3.62 -2.11
C GLY A 189 0.53 2.61 -2.70
N LEU A 190 0.69 1.45 -2.04
CA LEU A 190 1.58 0.36 -2.48
C LEU A 190 1.14 -0.24 -3.83
N LEU A 191 -0.16 -0.38 -4.06
CA LEU A 191 -0.68 -0.82 -5.36
C LEU A 191 -0.39 0.24 -6.44
N ASN A 192 -0.65 1.51 -6.15
CA ASN A 192 -0.47 2.61 -7.10
C ASN A 192 1.00 2.81 -7.53
N VAL A 193 1.94 2.75 -6.59
CA VAL A 193 3.38 2.90 -6.90
C VAL A 193 3.94 1.69 -7.64
N LYS A 194 3.37 0.50 -7.40
CA LYS A 194 3.71 -0.70 -8.16
C LYS A 194 3.35 -0.55 -9.64
N LEU A 195 2.20 0.06 -9.96
CA LEU A 195 1.78 0.30 -11.35
C LEU A 195 2.75 1.19 -12.13
N VAL A 196 3.48 2.07 -11.45
CA VAL A 196 4.51 2.93 -12.05
C VAL A 196 5.93 2.38 -11.92
N GLY A 197 6.08 1.17 -11.37
CA GLY A 197 7.37 0.47 -11.28
C GLY A 197 8.29 0.98 -10.18
N ILE A 198 7.80 1.76 -9.21
CA ILE A 198 8.61 2.29 -8.11
C ILE A 198 8.51 1.33 -6.92
N PRO A 199 9.61 0.69 -6.48
CA PRO A 199 9.65 -0.10 -5.26
C PRO A 199 9.30 0.77 -4.05
N ALA A 200 8.39 0.27 -3.24
CA ALA A 200 7.84 1.04 -2.14
C ALA A 200 7.73 0.24 -0.85
N GLN A 201 7.73 0.97 0.25
CA GLN A 201 7.62 0.43 1.59
C GLN A 201 6.69 1.30 2.42
N GLY A 202 5.75 0.68 3.12
CA GLY A 202 4.78 1.35 3.96
C GLY A 202 5.15 1.24 5.43
N VAL A 203 5.04 2.35 6.16
CA VAL A 203 5.09 2.39 7.63
C VAL A 203 3.79 2.99 8.16
N PRO A 204 3.02 2.27 8.98
CA PRO A 204 1.75 2.78 9.48
C PRO A 204 1.93 3.91 10.49
N LEU A 205 0.94 4.79 10.58
CA LEU A 205 0.83 5.74 11.70
C LEU A 205 0.59 4.97 13.02
N LYS A 206 1.20 5.43 14.13
CA LYS A 206 0.95 4.87 15.47
C LYS A 206 -0.47 5.15 15.93
N THR A 207 -0.92 6.39 15.73
CA THR A 207 -2.30 6.80 16.01
C THR A 207 -2.98 7.19 14.71
N THR A 208 -4.09 6.52 14.42
CA THR A 208 -4.89 6.79 13.21
C THR A 208 -5.77 8.02 13.41
N GLY A 209 -5.92 8.82 12.37
CA GLY A 209 -6.73 10.03 12.37
C GLY A 209 -6.37 10.91 11.18
N CYS A 210 -7.02 12.07 11.10
CA CYS A 210 -6.75 13.04 10.03
C CYS A 210 -5.92 14.24 10.51
N VAL A 211 -5.71 14.39 11.82
CA VAL A 211 -5.03 15.53 12.46
C VAL A 211 -4.29 15.04 13.70
N ASN A 212 -3.09 15.59 13.97
CA ASN A 212 -2.26 15.25 15.13
C ASN A 212 -1.97 13.74 15.29
N THR A 213 -1.80 13.04 14.18
CA THR A 213 -1.39 11.63 14.20
C THR A 213 0.09 11.51 14.58
N THR A 214 0.46 10.43 15.25
CA THR A 214 1.84 10.16 15.69
C THR A 214 2.50 9.08 14.86
N VAL A 215 3.84 9.07 14.83
CA VAL A 215 4.64 8.11 14.06
C VAL A 215 5.68 7.41 14.93
N ASP A 216 6.18 6.27 14.46
CA ASP A 216 7.43 5.72 14.95
C ASP A 216 8.60 6.25 14.11
N ILE A 217 9.34 7.21 14.66
CA ILE A 217 10.52 7.76 13.98
C ILE A 217 11.58 6.68 13.78
N HIS A 218 11.77 5.78 14.75
CA HIS A 218 12.78 4.73 14.66
C HIS A 218 12.42 3.72 13.57
N GLU A 219 11.16 3.30 13.51
CA GLU A 219 10.68 2.40 12.45
C GLU A 219 10.84 3.02 11.07
N ILE A 220 10.46 4.30 10.88
CA ILE A 220 10.61 5.01 9.61
C ILE A 220 12.07 5.04 9.18
N ILE A 221 12.99 5.41 10.09
CA ILE A 221 14.42 5.48 9.80
C ILE A 221 14.98 4.09 9.47
N ALA A 222 14.63 3.07 10.26
CA ALA A 222 15.02 1.69 10.00
C ALA A 222 14.53 1.25 8.60
N ARG A 223 13.29 1.61 8.24
CA ARG A 223 12.74 1.30 6.92
C ARG A 223 13.50 1.98 5.80
N CYS A 224 13.83 3.26 5.98
CA CYS A 224 14.64 4.04 5.06
C CYS A 224 16.05 3.45 4.86
N LYS A 225 16.62 2.78 5.87
CA LYS A 225 17.98 2.19 5.84
C LYS A 225 18.05 0.73 5.39
N MET A 226 16.91 0.08 5.12
CA MET A 226 16.92 -1.35 4.75
C MET A 226 17.81 -1.67 3.54
N GLY A 227 18.58 -2.75 3.62
CA GLY A 227 19.49 -3.20 2.56
C GLY A 227 20.85 -2.50 2.52
N ILE A 228 21.11 -1.56 3.43
CA ILE A 228 22.39 -0.85 3.52
C ILE A 228 23.34 -1.49 4.55
N GLU A 229 22.81 -2.30 5.49
CA GLU A 229 23.61 -3.10 6.44
C GLU A 229 24.30 -4.28 5.72
N SER A 230 25.42 -4.00 5.03
CA SER A 230 26.48 -4.94 4.60
C SER A 230 27.44 -4.34 3.54
N ARG A 231 27.64 -3.01 3.49
CA ARG A 231 28.56 -2.38 2.54
C ARG A 231 29.54 -1.40 3.19
N GLU A 232 30.01 -1.75 4.37
CA GLU A 232 31.22 -1.19 4.99
C GLU A 232 32.18 -2.33 5.33
#